data_AF-A0A2G4SJC3-F1
#
_entry.id   AF-A0A2G4SJC3-F1
#
_cell.length_a   1.000
_cell.length_b   1.000
_cell.length_c   1.000
_cell.angle_alpha   90.00
_cell.angle_beta   90.00
_cell.angle_gamma   90.00
#
_symmetry.space_group_name_H-M   'P 1'
#
loop_
_entity.id
_entity.type
_entity.pdbx_description
1 polymer ?
#
loop_
_entity_poly.entity_id
_entity_poly.type
_entity_poly.pdbx_seq_one_letter_code
_entity_poly.pdbx_strand_id
1 'polypeptide(L)'
;MSIYESKTSSRKGNNSKKGQAHQNTTAWKANKNSKKTRQIAALPVYGLCQRCTDVILWRKKYKKYKPLTTPKRCTGCQEKAIKEAYHVLCDNCARNRGVCAKCLESKEIIITKEEALLGPKSEDEEGEESDEEEDS
;
A
#
# COMPACT_ATOMS: atom_id res chain seq x y z
N MET A 1 -18.90 60.48 19.55
CA MET A 1 -18.80 59.88 18.20
C MET A 1 -18.38 58.43 18.33
N SER A 2 -19.32 57.49 18.22
CA SER A 2 -19.00 56.06 18.09
C SER A 2 -20.09 55.38 17.26
N ILE A 3 -20.13 55.72 15.97
CA ILE A 3 -20.98 55.07 14.97
C ILE A 3 -20.14 53.97 14.35
N TYR A 4 -20.09 52.79 14.96
CA TYR A 4 -19.69 51.60 14.21
C TYR A 4 -20.31 50.36 14.81
N GLU A 5 -21.58 50.17 14.48
CA GLU A 5 -22.27 48.91 14.69
C GLU A 5 -21.88 47.95 13.56
N SER A 6 -21.19 46.88 13.92
CA SER A 6 -20.70 45.84 13.01
C SER A 6 -21.85 44.98 12.50
N LYS A 7 -22.46 45.40 11.38
CA LYS A 7 -23.41 44.56 10.61
C LYS A 7 -22.68 43.38 9.96
N THR A 8 -22.51 42.29 10.70
CA THR A 8 -22.13 41.00 10.10
C THR A 8 -23.36 40.39 9.41
N SER A 9 -23.26 40.16 8.10
CA SER A 9 -24.31 39.49 7.32
C SER A 9 -24.33 37.99 7.67
N SER A 10 -25.40 37.54 8.32
CA SER A 10 -25.65 36.13 8.68
C SER A 10 -26.13 35.26 7.50
N ARG A 11 -26.10 35.77 6.25
CA ARG A 11 -26.55 35.00 5.09
C ARG A 11 -25.57 33.85 4.84
N LYS A 12 -25.96 32.64 5.26
CA LYS A 12 -25.34 31.38 4.83
C LYS A 12 -25.53 31.30 3.31
N GLY A 13 -24.49 31.66 2.56
CA GLY A 13 -24.54 31.59 1.10
C GLY A 13 -24.96 30.19 0.66
N ASN A 14 -25.89 30.12 -0.29
CA ASN A 14 -26.34 28.86 -0.90
C ASN A 14 -25.21 28.28 -1.76
N ASN A 15 -24.16 27.77 -1.10
CA ASN A 15 -22.94 27.28 -1.72
C ASN A 15 -23.08 25.80 -2.06
N SER A 16 -24.21 25.42 -2.66
CA SER A 16 -24.41 24.08 -3.21
C SER A 16 -23.41 23.90 -4.35
N LYS A 17 -22.26 23.29 -4.07
CA LYS A 17 -21.29 22.94 -5.09
C LYS A 17 -21.97 21.97 -6.06
N LYS A 18 -22.23 22.41 -7.29
CA LYS A 18 -22.62 21.49 -8.37
C LYS A 18 -21.52 20.44 -8.50
N GLY A 19 -21.90 19.18 -8.68
CA GLY A 19 -20.97 18.09 -8.91
C GLY A 19 -20.07 18.39 -10.13
N GLN A 20 -18.94 17.69 -10.23
CA GLN A 20 -18.03 17.84 -11.36
C GLN A 20 -18.79 17.66 -12.70
N ALA A 21 -18.65 18.60 -13.63
CA ALA A 21 -19.33 18.54 -14.93
C ALA A 21 -18.95 17.29 -15.74
N HIS A 22 -17.71 16.83 -15.63
CA HIS A 22 -17.21 15.62 -16.28
C HIS A 22 -16.99 14.51 -15.25
N GLN A 23 -17.91 13.54 -15.17
CA GLN A 23 -17.74 12.40 -14.28
C GLN A 23 -16.70 11.41 -14.84
N ASN A 24 -15.85 10.84 -13.98
CA ASN A 24 -14.96 9.75 -14.38
C ASN A 24 -15.78 8.46 -14.56
N THR A 25 -16.28 8.22 -15.76
CA THR A 25 -17.09 7.05 -16.11
C THR A 25 -16.26 5.77 -16.28
N THR A 26 -14.99 5.92 -16.65
CA THR A 26 -14.07 4.80 -16.83
C THR A 26 -12.94 4.85 -15.81
N ALA A 27 -12.61 3.69 -15.23
CA ALA A 27 -11.45 3.58 -14.37
C ALA A 27 -10.17 3.76 -15.20
N TRP A 28 -9.26 4.60 -14.70
CA TRP A 28 -7.95 4.78 -15.33
C TRP A 28 -7.20 3.44 -15.37
N LYS A 29 -6.64 3.10 -16.55
CA LYS A 29 -5.87 1.88 -16.79
C LYS A 29 -4.43 2.23 -17.15
N ALA A 30 -3.49 1.60 -16.47
CA ALA A 30 -2.07 1.72 -16.78
C ALA A 30 -1.73 1.05 -18.12
N ASN A 31 -0.90 1.69 -18.95
CA ASN A 31 -0.26 1.02 -20.09
C ASN A 31 0.58 -0.16 -19.56
N LYS A 32 0.20 -1.38 -19.97
CA LYS A 32 0.78 -2.67 -19.56
C LYS A 32 2.16 -2.94 -20.16
N ASN A 33 2.49 -2.32 -21.29
CA ASN A 33 3.73 -2.57 -22.04
C ASN A 33 4.95 -1.82 -21.48
N SER A 34 4.74 -0.96 -20.49
CA SER A 34 5.83 -0.20 -19.87
C SER A 34 6.70 -1.11 -18.99
N LYS A 35 7.96 -1.31 -19.41
CA LYS A 35 8.97 -2.09 -18.65
C LYS A 35 9.06 -1.64 -17.19
N LYS A 36 9.07 -0.32 -16.95
CA LYS A 36 9.16 0.29 -15.61
C LYS A 36 7.91 0.00 -14.75
N THR A 37 6.73 0.00 -15.37
CA THR A 37 5.47 -0.33 -14.67
C THR A 37 5.47 -1.81 -14.26
N ARG A 38 5.93 -2.71 -15.13
CA ARG A 38 6.05 -4.15 -14.84
C ARG A 38 7.02 -4.41 -13.69
N GLN A 39 8.19 -3.77 -13.69
CA GLN A 39 9.14 -3.86 -12.59
C GLN A 39 8.55 -3.40 -11.24
N ILE A 40 7.86 -2.26 -11.23
CA ILE A 40 7.22 -1.73 -10.00
C ILE A 40 6.12 -2.65 -9.49
N ALA A 41 5.33 -3.24 -10.38
CA ALA A 41 4.26 -4.18 -10.02
C ALA A 41 4.82 -5.46 -9.38
N ALA A 42 5.98 -5.94 -9.85
CA ALA A 42 6.65 -7.14 -9.33
C ALA A 42 7.34 -6.93 -7.97
N LEU A 43 7.59 -5.69 -7.54
CA LEU A 43 8.16 -5.45 -6.21
C LEU A 43 7.18 -5.96 -5.14
N PRO A 44 7.61 -6.72 -4.12
CA PRO A 44 6.73 -7.14 -3.05
C PRO A 44 6.34 -5.96 -2.13
N VAL A 45 5.25 -6.11 -1.38
CA VAL A 45 4.83 -5.17 -0.32
C VAL A 45 4.54 -6.00 0.93
N TYR A 46 5.26 -5.74 2.02
CA TYR A 46 5.18 -6.52 3.26
C TYR A 46 5.57 -5.65 4.46
N GLY A 47 5.32 -6.13 5.68
CA GLY A 47 5.74 -5.46 6.91
C GLY A 47 4.94 -4.19 7.24
N LEU A 48 3.73 -4.06 6.70
CA LEU A 48 2.88 -2.89 6.80
C LEU A 48 1.48 -3.23 7.31
N CYS A 49 0.85 -2.27 7.97
CA CYS A 49 -0.58 -2.33 8.32
C CYS A 49 -1.47 -2.04 7.09
N GLN A 50 -2.76 -2.36 7.19
CA GLN A 50 -3.71 -2.36 6.05
C GLN A 50 -3.68 -1.04 5.31
N ARG A 51 -3.90 0.04 6.06
CA ARG A 51 -3.89 1.40 5.55
C ARG A 51 -2.60 1.74 4.80
N CYS A 52 -1.45 1.30 5.31
CA CYS A 52 -0.17 1.61 4.67
C CYS A 52 0.04 0.77 3.40
N THR A 53 -0.36 -0.50 3.43
CA THR A 53 -0.37 -1.40 2.27
C THR A 53 -1.24 -0.81 1.16
N ASP A 54 -2.47 -0.39 1.46
CA ASP A 54 -3.40 0.21 0.50
C ASP A 54 -2.82 1.47 -0.16
N VAL A 55 -2.18 2.34 0.63
CA VAL A 55 -1.51 3.55 0.11
C VAL A 55 -0.40 3.19 -0.88
N ILE A 56 0.39 2.16 -0.58
CA ILE A 56 1.46 1.71 -1.48
C ILE A 56 0.90 1.04 -2.73
N LEU A 57 -0.09 0.15 -2.59
CA LEU A 57 -0.76 -0.50 -3.71
C LEU A 57 -1.44 0.52 -4.62
N TRP A 58 -2.08 1.54 -4.06
CA TRP A 58 -2.64 2.65 -4.82
C TRP A 58 -1.55 3.40 -5.59
N ARG A 59 -0.40 3.70 -4.95
CA ARG A 59 0.74 4.33 -5.63
C ARG A 59 1.26 3.47 -6.79
N LYS A 60 1.33 2.15 -6.64
CA LYS A 60 1.70 1.23 -7.72
C LYS A 60 0.66 1.24 -8.84
N LYS A 61 -0.62 1.07 -8.48
CA LYS A 61 -1.76 1.06 -9.41
C LYS A 61 -1.75 2.30 -10.29
N TYR A 62 -1.59 3.49 -9.71
CA TYR A 62 -1.64 4.77 -10.45
C TYR A 62 -0.28 5.31 -10.90
N LYS A 63 0.77 4.47 -10.98
CA LYS A 63 2.13 4.87 -11.41
C LYS A 63 2.73 6.06 -10.63
N LYS A 64 2.33 6.24 -9.36
CA LYS A 64 2.86 7.24 -8.43
C LYS A 64 3.92 6.68 -7.47
N TYR A 65 4.24 5.39 -7.61
CA TYR A 65 5.27 4.71 -6.82
C TYR A 65 6.68 5.15 -7.27
N LYS A 66 7.51 5.55 -6.30
CA LYS A 66 8.89 5.97 -6.49
C LYS A 66 9.80 4.94 -5.80
N PRO A 67 10.44 4.03 -6.56
CA PRO A 67 11.40 3.10 -5.98
C PRO A 67 12.62 3.84 -5.42
N LEU A 68 13.29 3.22 -4.45
CA LEU A 68 14.57 3.73 -3.95
C LEU A 68 15.68 3.40 -4.96
N THR A 69 16.57 4.35 -5.20
CA THR A 69 17.80 4.13 -5.97
C THR A 69 18.94 3.62 -5.07
N THR A 70 18.94 4.06 -3.81
CA THR A 70 19.91 3.65 -2.79
C THR A 70 19.19 3.30 -1.49
N PRO A 71 19.76 2.42 -0.65
CA PRO A 71 19.19 2.09 0.65
C PRO A 71 19.04 3.33 1.53
N LYS A 72 17.88 3.47 2.18
CA LYS A 72 17.58 4.59 3.06
C LYS A 72 18.03 4.29 4.51
N ARG A 73 18.35 5.34 5.26
CA ARG A 73 18.69 5.25 6.69
C ARG A 73 17.47 4.87 7.54
N CYS A 74 17.62 3.85 8.37
CA CYS A 74 16.60 3.38 9.33
C CYS A 74 16.50 4.31 10.53
N THR A 75 15.29 4.59 11.01
CA THR A 75 15.08 5.38 12.25
C THR A 75 15.35 4.59 13.53
N GLY A 76 15.35 3.25 13.46
CA GLY A 76 15.63 2.35 14.58
C GLY A 76 17.13 2.15 14.81
N CYS A 77 17.80 1.48 13.86
CA CYS A 77 19.25 1.18 13.96
C CYS A 77 20.17 2.29 13.42
N GLN A 78 19.63 3.32 12.76
CA GLN A 78 20.40 4.42 12.16
C GLN A 78 21.36 4.04 11.03
N GLU A 79 21.33 2.79 10.57
CA GLU A 79 22.10 2.29 9.44
C GLU A 79 21.32 2.43 8.12
N LYS A 80 22.03 2.38 6.98
CA LYS A 80 21.43 2.36 5.62
C LYS A 80 20.89 0.97 5.27
N ALA A 81 19.91 0.51 6.04
CA ALA A 81 19.36 -0.85 5.95
C ALA A 81 17.98 -0.95 5.26
N ILE A 82 17.32 0.16 4.96
CA ILE A 82 15.99 0.15 4.31
C ILE A 82 16.15 -0.05 2.81
N LYS A 83 15.64 -1.16 2.27
CA LYS A 83 15.65 -1.46 0.84
C LYS A 83 14.30 -1.17 0.18
N GLU A 84 13.23 -1.19 0.95
CA GLU A 84 11.85 -1.02 0.49
C GLU A 84 11.46 0.47 0.48
N ALA A 85 10.81 0.92 -0.59
CA ALA A 85 10.40 2.31 -0.68
C ALA A 85 9.29 2.65 0.30
N TYR A 86 9.26 3.90 0.76
CA TYR A 86 8.31 4.44 1.74
C TYR A 86 8.42 3.89 3.17
N HIS A 87 9.37 2.98 3.44
CA HIS A 87 9.64 2.52 4.79
C HIS A 87 10.46 3.57 5.57
N VAL A 88 10.31 3.52 6.90
CA VAL A 88 10.96 4.38 7.90
C VAL A 88 11.77 3.54 8.88
N LEU A 89 11.42 2.26 9.04
CA LEU A 89 12.22 1.22 9.69
C LEU A 89 12.68 0.17 8.68
N CYS A 90 13.82 -0.45 8.93
CA CYS A 90 14.22 -1.68 8.24
C CYS A 90 13.43 -2.87 8.80
N ASP A 91 13.40 -3.97 8.05
CA ASP A 91 12.66 -5.18 8.39
C ASP A 91 12.99 -5.71 9.80
N ASN A 92 14.27 -5.78 10.16
CA ASN A 92 14.70 -6.25 11.47
C ASN A 92 14.17 -5.34 12.60
N CYS A 93 14.28 -4.02 12.45
CA CYS A 93 13.76 -3.10 13.46
C CYS A 93 12.23 -3.14 13.56
N ALA A 94 11.52 -3.32 12.44
CA ALA A 94 10.06 -3.42 12.43
C ALA A 94 9.58 -4.71 13.11
N ARG A 95 10.22 -5.85 12.80
CA ARG A 95 9.94 -7.15 13.45
C ARG A 95 10.23 -7.11 14.95
N ASN A 96 11.40 -6.64 15.35
CA ASN A 96 11.80 -6.60 16.76
C ASN A 96 10.87 -5.73 17.62
N ARG A 97 10.28 -4.69 17.03
CA ARG A 97 9.36 -3.77 17.72
C ARG A 97 7.89 -4.15 17.55
N GLY A 98 7.56 -5.06 16.63
CA GLY A 98 6.18 -5.40 16.30
C GLY A 98 5.35 -4.22 15.76
N VAL A 99 5.96 -3.32 14.98
CA VAL A 99 5.29 -2.11 14.46
C VAL A 99 5.34 -2.03 12.94
N CYS A 100 4.41 -1.29 12.35
CA CYS A 100 4.38 -1.02 10.92
C CYS A 100 5.64 -0.28 10.46
N ALA A 101 6.34 -0.81 9.46
CA ALA A 101 7.60 -0.25 8.95
C ALA A 101 7.48 1.17 8.36
N LYS A 102 6.25 1.62 8.06
CA LYS A 102 5.97 2.96 7.49
C LYS A 102 5.43 3.96 8.50
N CYS A 103 4.39 3.62 9.27
CA CYS A 103 3.73 4.56 10.19
C CYS A 103 4.18 4.43 11.65
N LEU A 104 4.98 3.42 12.00
CA LEU A 104 5.49 3.16 13.36
C LEU A 104 4.42 2.84 14.40
N GLU A 105 3.17 2.65 13.99
CA GLU A 105 2.08 2.25 14.88
C GLU A 105 2.09 0.73 15.08
N SER A 106 1.78 0.29 16.30
CA SER A 106 1.53 -1.10 16.67
C SER A 106 0.14 -1.54 16.19
N LYS A 107 0.04 -1.75 14.87
CA LYS A 107 -1.15 -2.28 14.20
C LYS A 107 -0.82 -3.65 13.61
N GLU A 108 -1.84 -4.46 13.40
CA GLU A 108 -1.70 -5.75 12.74
C GLU A 108 -1.01 -5.62 11.38
N ILE A 109 -0.02 -6.48 11.16
CA ILE A 109 0.75 -6.56 9.93
C ILE A 109 0.14 -7.70 9.11
N ILE A 110 -0.35 -7.39 7.91
CA ILE A 110 -1.14 -8.36 7.12
C ILE A 110 -0.27 -9.30 6.30
N ILE A 111 0.89 -8.82 5.87
CA ILE A 111 1.76 -9.56 4.96
C ILE A 111 3.16 -9.54 5.54
N THR A 112 3.65 -10.73 5.90
CA THR A 112 5.04 -10.93 6.27
C THR A 112 5.93 -11.05 5.03
N LYS A 113 7.24 -10.88 5.21
CA LYS A 113 8.18 -10.97 4.09
C LYS A 113 8.22 -12.36 3.47
N GLU A 114 8.05 -13.40 4.29
CA GLU A 114 8.09 -14.79 3.83
C GLU A 114 6.87 -15.08 2.95
N GLU A 115 5.67 -14.71 3.38
CA GLU A 115 4.43 -14.84 2.59
C GLU A 115 4.50 -14.05 1.27
N ALA A 116 5.09 -12.84 1.29
CA ALA A 116 5.23 -12.03 0.08
C ALA A 116 6.19 -12.61 -0.96
N LEU A 117 7.12 -13.49 -0.56
CA LEU A 117 8.11 -14.10 -1.44
C LEU A 117 7.71 -15.50 -1.91
N LEU A 118 6.94 -16.24 -1.11
CA LEU A 118 6.56 -17.63 -1.40
C LEU A 118 5.41 -17.76 -2.41
N GLY A 119 4.73 -16.67 -2.77
CA GLY A 119 3.57 -16.73 -3.68
C GLY A 119 2.38 -17.47 -3.04
N PRO A 120 1.18 -17.38 -3.64
CA PRO A 120 0.05 -18.17 -3.15
C PRO A 120 0.40 -19.65 -3.29
N LYS A 121 0.39 -20.40 -2.19
CA LYS A 121 0.29 -21.86 -2.22
C LYS A 121 -1.01 -22.17 -2.96
N SER A 122 -0.92 -22.68 -4.18
CA SER A 122 -2.04 -23.38 -4.81
C SER A 122 -2.34 -24.61 -3.96
N GLU A 123 -3.41 -24.55 -3.18
CA GLU A 123 -4.03 -25.70 -2.52
C GLU A 123 -4.80 -26.49 -3.59
N ASP A 124 -4.11 -27.07 -4.57
CA ASP A 124 -4.71 -27.91 -5.62
C ASP A 124 -3.67 -28.93 -6.12
N GLU A 125 -3.09 -29.76 -5.25
CA GLU A 125 -2.46 -31.05 -5.64
C GLU A 125 -2.62 -32.06 -4.49
N GLU A 126 -3.86 -32.46 -4.22
CA GLU A 126 -4.18 -33.73 -3.57
C GLU A 126 -5.14 -34.48 -4.50
N GLY A 127 -4.70 -35.61 -5.06
CA GLY A 127 -5.59 -36.57 -5.72
C GLY A 127 -5.09 -37.16 -7.03
N GLU A 128 -4.03 -37.98 -7.00
CA GLU A 128 -3.95 -39.19 -7.83
C GLU A 128 -2.98 -40.17 -7.15
N GLU A 129 -3.43 -40.77 -6.05
CA GLU A 129 -2.84 -42.01 -5.54
C GLU A 129 -3.61 -43.18 -6.14
N SER A 130 -2.81 -44.09 -6.70
CA SER A 130 -3.16 -45.31 -7.42
C SER A 130 -3.97 -46.29 -6.59
N ASP A 131 -5.16 -46.67 -7.07
CA ASP A 131 -5.81 -47.95 -6.74
C ASP A 131 -5.48 -48.95 -7.86
N GLU A 132 -4.41 -49.73 -7.68
CA GLU A 132 -4.24 -51.03 -8.33
C GLU A 132 -4.36 -52.13 -7.25
N GLU A 133 -5.26 -53.08 -7.53
CA GLU A 133 -5.40 -54.46 -7.02
C GLU A 133 -6.11 -54.71 -5.67
N GLU A 134 -7.31 -55.28 -5.74
CA GLU A 134 -7.56 -56.70 -5.42
C GLU A 134 -9.03 -57.09 -5.74
N ASP A 135 -9.27 -57.97 -6.72
CA ASP A 135 -10.35 -58.96 -6.65
C ASP A 135 -9.98 -60.23 -7.44
N SER A 136 -9.67 -61.27 -6.66
CA SER A 136 -9.98 -62.71 -6.80
C SER A 136 -9.62 -63.47 -8.09
#